data_AF-A0A849S0N8-F1
#
_entry.id   AF-A0A849S0N8-F1
#
_cell.length_a   1.000
_cell.length_b   1.000
_cell.length_c   1.000
_cell.angle_alpha   90.00
_cell.angle_beta   90.00
_cell.angle_gamma   90.00
#
_symmetry.space_group_name_H-M   'P 1'
#
loop_
_entity.id
_entity.type
_entity.pdbx_description
1 polymer ?
#
loop_
_entity_poly.entity_id
_entity_poly.type
_entity_poly.pdbx_seq_one_letter_code
_entity_poly.pdbx_strand_id
1 'polypeptide(L)'
;MIAERRPFAVYAITKHGIAIASRLLPQLSGADLFVSEKLIASAPAGALRLPLPMGPTLSETFPAYDCHIFIISVGAVVRMIVPLLKNKKVDPAVVCIDDAARFSICVL
;
A
#
# COMPACT_ATOMS: atom_id res chain seq x y z
N MET A 1 -16.74 14.35 12.22
CA MET A 1 -16.46 14.35 10.76
C MET A 1 -15.25 13.46 10.54
N ILE A 2 -15.42 12.34 9.85
CA ILE A 2 -14.27 11.56 9.37
C ILE A 2 -13.65 12.43 8.27
N ALA A 3 -12.37 12.78 8.39
CA ALA A 3 -11.67 13.50 7.33
C ALA A 3 -11.84 12.72 6.02
N GLU A 4 -12.03 13.40 4.88
CA GLU A 4 -12.14 12.74 3.57
C GLU A 4 -10.85 11.95 3.32
N ARG A 5 -10.96 10.62 3.46
CA ARG A 5 -9.87 9.70 3.18
C ARG A 5 -9.78 9.48 1.68
N ARG A 6 -8.56 9.22 1.21
CA ARG A 6 -8.33 8.76 -0.16
C ARG A 6 -8.70 7.27 -0.28
N PRO A 7 -9.20 6.81 -1.43
CA PRO A 7 -9.69 5.43 -1.55
C PRO A 7 -8.64 4.35 -1.30
N PHE A 8 -7.50 4.40 -2.00
CA PHE A 8 -6.51 3.32 -1.97
C PHE A 8 -5.07 3.82 -1.94
N ALA A 9 -4.25 3.26 -1.06
CA ALA A 9 -2.80 3.36 -1.10
C ALA A 9 -2.21 1.99 -1.50
N VAL A 10 -1.48 1.94 -2.61
CA VAL A 10 -0.82 0.71 -3.10
C VAL A 10 0.68 0.83 -2.88
N TYR A 11 1.31 -0.18 -2.26
CA TYR A 11 2.75 -0.18 -1.98
C TYR A 11 3.47 -1.28 -2.75
N ALA A 12 4.47 -0.91 -3.55
CA ALA A 12 5.29 -1.85 -4.31
C ALA A 12 6.79 -1.51 -4.17
N ILE A 13 7.57 -2.42 -3.60
CA ILE A 13 9.02 -2.20 -3.38
C ILE A 13 9.93 -3.10 -4.21
N THR A 14 9.35 -3.96 -5.05
CA THR A 14 10.07 -4.84 -5.98
C THR A 14 9.67 -4.51 -7.41
N LYS A 15 10.52 -4.84 -8.40
CA LYS A 15 10.17 -4.67 -9.82
C LYS A 15 8.93 -5.47 -10.20
N HIS A 16 8.79 -6.67 -9.63
CA HIS A 16 7.65 -7.53 -9.86
C HIS A 16 6.36 -6.93 -9.26
N GLY A 17 6.44 -6.41 -8.04
CA GLY A 17 5.34 -5.69 -7.39
C GLY A 17 4.88 -4.46 -8.16
N ILE A 18 5.80 -3.71 -8.78
CA ILE A 18 5.44 -2.59 -9.66
C ILE A 18 4.66 -3.09 -10.88
N ALA A 19 5.08 -4.19 -11.52
CA ALA A 19 4.36 -4.75 -12.66
C ALA A 19 2.93 -5.21 -12.27
N ILE A 20 2.77 -5.79 -11.08
CA ILE A 20 1.45 -6.13 -10.53
C ILE A 20 0.62 -4.85 -10.29
N ALA A 21 1.18 -3.85 -9.62
CA ALA A 21 0.51 -2.57 -9.35
C ALA A 21 0.04 -1.90 -10.66
N SER A 22 0.89 -1.86 -11.69
CA SER A 22 0.56 -1.28 -12.99
C SER A 22 -0.65 -1.93 -13.65
N ARG A 23 -0.88 -3.23 -13.44
CA ARG A 23 -2.06 -3.95 -13.94
C ARG A 23 -3.30 -3.71 -13.10
N LEU A 24 -3.12 -3.43 -11.80
CA LEU A 24 -4.17 -3.22 -10.82
C LEU A 24 -4.74 -1.79 -10.88
N LEU A 25 -3.87 -0.77 -10.99
CA LEU A 25 -4.24 0.65 -10.90
C LEU A 25 -5.40 1.08 -11.81
N PRO A 26 -5.49 0.66 -13.10
CA PRO A 26 -6.60 1.05 -13.96
C PRO A 26 -7.98 0.60 -13.46
N GLN A 27 -8.02 -0.39 -12.56
CA GLN A 27 -9.24 -0.96 -11.99
C GLN A 27 -9.57 -0.36 -10.61
N LEU A 28 -8.67 0.44 -10.03
CA LEU A 28 -8.82 1.07 -8.73
C LEU A 28 -8.89 2.59 -8.88
N SER A 29 -10.12 3.12 -8.93
CA SER A 29 -10.34 4.57 -9.02
C SER A 29 -9.84 5.27 -7.75
N GLY A 30 -9.01 6.31 -7.93
CA GLY A 30 -8.45 7.10 -6.81
C GLY A 30 -7.33 6.41 -6.04
N ALA A 31 -6.63 5.45 -6.66
CA ALA A 31 -5.48 4.78 -6.06
C ALA A 31 -4.17 5.56 -6.26
N ASP A 32 -3.43 5.74 -5.18
CA ASP A 32 -2.06 6.25 -5.20
C ASP A 32 -1.06 5.09 -5.08
N LEU A 33 -0.08 5.02 -5.99
CA LEU A 33 0.98 4.00 -5.97
C LEU A 33 2.25 4.57 -5.36
N PHE A 34 2.69 3.97 -4.25
CA PHE A 34 3.95 4.25 -3.56
C PHE A 34 5.02 3.24 -3.98
N VAL A 35 6.12 3.73 -4.53
CA VAL A 35 7.24 2.91 -5.02
C VAL A 35 8.54 3.30 -4.34
N SER A 36 9.36 2.32 -3.99
CA SER A 36 10.68 2.57 -3.39
C SER A 36 11.52 3.50 -4.27
N GLU A 37 12.27 4.41 -3.65
CA GLU A 37 13.05 5.41 -4.40
C GLU A 37 14.02 4.80 -5.41
N LYS A 38 14.56 3.62 -5.10
CA LYS A 38 15.46 2.86 -5.98
C LYS A 38 14.79 2.40 -7.28
N LEU A 39 13.47 2.29 -7.29
CA LEU A 39 12.70 1.74 -8.41
C LEU A 39 11.71 2.75 -9.02
N ILE A 40 11.64 3.98 -8.50
CA ILE A 40 10.69 4.99 -8.97
C ILE A 40 10.83 5.29 -10.47
N ALA A 41 12.06 5.23 -11.01
CA ALA A 41 12.32 5.43 -12.44
C ALA A 41 11.70 4.34 -13.33
N SER A 42 11.33 3.19 -12.76
CA SER A 42 10.65 2.09 -13.45
C SER A 42 9.15 2.03 -13.15
N ALA A 43 8.62 3.00 -12.39
CA ALA A 43 7.22 3.05 -12.00
C ALA A 43 6.35 3.76 -13.07
N PRO A 44 5.03 3.48 -13.11
CA PRO A 44 4.09 4.27 -13.90
C PRO A 44 4.14 5.76 -13.59
N ALA A 45 3.77 6.58 -14.57
CA ALA A 45 3.62 8.02 -14.37
C ALA A 45 2.63 8.30 -13.22
N GLY A 46 2.98 9.26 -12.37
CA GLY A 46 2.18 9.62 -11.19
C GLY A 46 2.46 8.77 -9.94
N ALA A 47 3.35 7.77 -10.01
CA ALA A 47 3.79 7.06 -8.81
C ALA A 47 4.48 8.00 -7.82
N LEU A 48 4.17 7.80 -6.53
CA LEU A 48 4.72 8.52 -5.40
C LEU A 48 5.94 7.80 -4.84
N ARG A 49 6.87 8.57 -4.27
CA ARG A 49 8.11 8.03 -3.68
C ARG A 49 7.82 7.45 -2.31
N LEU A 50 8.35 6.25 -2.06
CA LEU A 50 8.34 5.58 -0.78
C LEU A 50 9.77 5.52 -0.23
N PRO A 51 10.17 6.46 0.65
CA PRO A 51 11.46 6.37 1.34
C PRO A 51 11.50 5.14 2.25
N LEU A 52 12.71 4.62 2.46
CA LEU A 52 12.96 3.49 3.37
C LEU A 52 13.72 3.98 4.61
N PRO A 53 13.39 3.48 5.82
CA PRO A 53 12.35 2.49 6.13
C PRO A 53 10.93 3.02 5.92
N MET A 54 9.96 2.16 5.62
CA MET A 54 8.59 2.56 5.22
C MET A 54 7.75 3.13 6.38
N GLY A 55 8.15 2.88 7.62
CA GLY A 55 7.38 3.22 8.83
C GLY A 55 6.89 4.67 8.88
N PRO A 56 7.76 5.70 8.67
CA PRO A 56 7.34 7.09 8.64
C PRO A 56 6.24 7.38 7.61
N THR A 57 6.40 6.93 6.37
CA THR A 57 5.37 7.10 5.33
C THR A 57 4.08 6.40 5.71
N LEU A 58 4.15 5.18 6.25
CA LEU A 58 2.96 4.46 6.70
C LEU A 58 2.26 5.17 7.86
N SER A 59 2.97 5.79 8.80
CA SER A 59 2.35 6.58 9.87
C SER A 59 1.51 7.74 9.34
N GLU A 60 1.92 8.35 8.22
CA GLU A 60 1.19 9.43 7.57
C GLU A 60 0.01 8.92 6.72
N THR A 61 0.25 7.86 5.94
CA THR A 61 -0.76 7.35 5.00
C THR A 61 -1.81 6.49 5.68
N PHE A 62 -1.49 5.72 6.72
CA PHE A 62 -2.41 4.79 7.38
C PHE A 62 -3.76 5.44 7.77
N PRO A 63 -3.80 6.60 8.45
CA PRO A 63 -5.08 7.27 8.75
C PRO A 63 -5.71 8.02 7.56
N ALA A 64 -4.96 8.26 6.47
CA ALA A 64 -5.33 9.12 5.35
C ALA A 64 -6.02 8.38 4.19
N TYR A 65 -5.97 7.04 4.19
CA TYR A 65 -6.59 6.21 3.15
C TYR A 65 -7.60 5.23 3.75
N ASP A 66 -8.60 4.82 2.96
CA ASP A 66 -9.60 3.83 3.35
C ASP A 66 -9.07 2.40 3.26
N CYS A 67 -8.19 2.12 2.30
CA CYS A 67 -7.63 0.79 2.07
C CYS A 67 -6.15 0.84 1.69
N HIS A 68 -5.35 -0.02 2.32
CA HIS A 68 -3.93 -0.19 2.05
C HIS A 68 -3.69 -1.54 1.38
N ILE A 69 -3.10 -1.52 0.18
CA ILE A 69 -2.80 -2.70 -0.62
C ILE A 69 -1.29 -2.86 -0.70
N PHE A 70 -0.76 -3.89 -0.07
CA PHE A 70 0.66 -4.19 -0.06
C PHE A 70 0.99 -5.30 -1.05
N ILE A 71 1.97 -5.09 -1.92
CA ILE A 71 2.47 -6.12 -2.85
C ILE A 71 3.84 -6.59 -2.36
N ILE A 72 3.82 -7.45 -1.34
CA ILE A 72 4.98 -8.00 -0.62
C ILE A 72 4.54 -9.22 0.21
N SER A 73 5.43 -9.80 1.01
CA SER A 73 5.07 -10.86 1.96
C SER A 73 4.15 -10.38 3.08
N VAL A 74 3.12 -11.16 3.37
CA VAL A 74 2.14 -10.91 4.46
C VAL A 74 2.84 -10.68 5.80
N GLY A 75 3.88 -11.46 6.11
CA GLY A 75 4.61 -11.33 7.37
C GLY A 75 5.32 -9.98 7.53
N ALA A 76 5.74 -9.34 6.44
CA ALA A 76 6.24 -7.97 6.49
C ALA A 76 5.11 -6.99 6.81
N VAL A 77 3.98 -7.10 6.09
CA VAL A 77 2.80 -6.23 6.28
C VAL A 77 2.34 -6.21 7.73
N VAL A 78 2.12 -7.39 8.32
CA VAL A 78 1.66 -7.54 9.71
C VAL A 78 2.59 -6.78 10.68
N ARG A 79 3.91 -6.98 10.57
CA ARG A 79 4.87 -6.31 11.47
C ARG A 79 4.90 -4.79 11.29
N MET A 80 4.67 -4.29 10.08
CA MET A 80 4.69 -2.85 9.79
C MET A 80 3.43 -2.13 10.23
N ILE A 81 2.26 -2.77 10.14
CA ILE A 81 0.99 -2.13 10.53
C ILE A 81 0.72 -2.21 12.03
N VAL A 82 1.28 -3.20 12.75
CA VAL A 82 1.11 -3.38 14.22
C VAL A 82 1.23 -2.07 15.03
N PRO A 83 2.28 -1.25 14.88
CA PRO A 83 2.41 0.00 15.65
C PRO A 83 1.40 1.09 15.25
N LEU A 84 0.65 0.91 14.16
CA LEU A 84 -0.29 1.89 13.61
C LEU A 84 -1.75 1.59 13.99
N LEU A 85 -2.03 0.37 14.46
CA LEU A 85 -3.39 -0.09 14.79
C LEU A 85 -3.95 0.70 15.98
N LYS A 86 -5.22 1.11 15.88
CA LYS A 86 -5.96 1.80 16.95
C LYS A 86 -7.16 0.99 17.40
N ASN A 87 -8.09 0.70 16.48
CA ASN A 87 -9.23 -0.19 16.70
C ASN A 87 -10.05 -0.40 15.40
N LYS A 88 -10.86 -1.47 15.40
CA LYS A 88 -11.76 -1.87 14.29
C LYS A 88 -12.66 -0.76 13.72
N LYS A 89 -13.02 0.27 14.48
CA LYS A 89 -13.93 1.33 14.00
C LYS A 89 -13.22 2.37 13.14
N VAL A 90 -11.90 2.52 13.27
CA VAL A 90 -11.15 3.62 12.64
C VAL A 90 -10.00 3.15 11.77
N ASP A 91 -9.46 1.95 12.03
CA ASP A 91 -8.37 1.40 11.24
C ASP A 91 -8.85 1.16 9.79
N PRO A 92 -8.02 1.48 8.79
CA PRO A 92 -8.35 1.24 7.39
C PRO A 92 -8.31 -0.26 7.08
N ALA A 93 -8.91 -0.65 5.95
CA ALA A 93 -8.76 -2.00 5.44
C ALA A 93 -7.29 -2.26 5.04
N VAL A 94 -6.79 -3.47 5.28
CA VAL A 94 -5.46 -3.87 4.80
C VAL A 94 -5.53 -5.16 3.99
N VAL A 95 -5.05 -5.09 2.76
CA VAL A 95 -4.96 -6.22 1.83
C VAL A 95 -3.50 -6.45 1.46
N CYS A 96 -3.09 -7.71 1.41
CA CYS A 96 -1.79 -8.10 0.91
C CYS A 96 -1.95 -8.94 -0.36
N ILE A 97 -1.24 -8.59 -1.42
CA ILE A 97 -1.09 -9.39 -2.63
C ILE A 97 0.30 -10.01 -2.58
N ASP A 98 0.38 -11.33 -2.76
CA ASP A 98 1.67 -12.02 -2.79
C ASP A 98 2.47 -11.68 -4.06
N ASP A 99 3.78 -11.87 -4.01
CA ASP A 99 4.68 -11.50 -5.13
C ASP A 99 4.45 -12.36 -6.40
N ALA A 100 3.66 -13.44 -6.37
CA ALA A 100 3.25 -14.16 -7.57
C ALA A 100 1.85 -13.74 -8.09
N ALA A 101 1.20 -12.76 -7.43
CA ALA A 101 -0.15 -12.28 -7.72
C ALA A 101 -1.20 -13.42 -7.81
N ARG A 102 -1.07 -14.43 -6.95
CA ARG A 102 -1.98 -15.59 -6.91
C ARG A 102 -3.10 -15.41 -5.90
N PHE A 103 -2.84 -14.65 -4.85
CA PHE A 103 -3.72 -14.46 -3.73
C PHE A 103 -3.83 -12.98 -3.37
N SER A 104 -5.03 -12.61 -2.95
CA SER A 104 -5.33 -11.38 -2.22
C SER A 104 -5.77 -11.79 -0.82
N ILE A 105 -5.02 -11.36 0.19
CA ILE A 105 -5.22 -11.76 1.59
C ILE A 105 -5.76 -10.55 2.35
N CYS A 106 -6.95 -10.66 2.92
CA CYS A 106 -7.46 -9.70 3.90
C CYS A 106 -6.65 -9.85 5.20
N VAL A 107 -5.90 -8.81 5.58
CA VAL A 107 -5.01 -8.82 6.75
C VAL A 107 -5.67 -8.14 7.95
N LEU A 108 -6.38 -7.03 7.73
CA LEU A 108 -7.08 -6.23 8.75
C LEU A 108 -8.47 -5.83 8.25
#